data_AF-A0A9R1UZG1-F1
#
_entry.id   AF-A0A9R1UZG1-F1
#
_cell.length_a   1.000
_cell.length_b   1.000
_cell.length_c   1.000
_cell.angle_alpha   90.00
_cell.angle_beta   90.00
_cell.angle_gamma   90.00
#
_symmetry.space_group_name_H-M   'P 1'
#
loop_
_entity.id
_entity.type
_entity.pdbx_description
1 polymer ?
#
loop_
_entity_poly.entity_id
_entity_poly.type
_entity_poly.pdbx_seq_one_letter_code
_entity_poly.pdbx_strand_id
1 'polypeptide(L)'
;MADSSIPPCPPHALAQTQEDLKYLYASNTNVSNFVSVKLSSDRNYHLWETQMFCLLETYNLHGIVDATFIHPRTLNPEIEKQYNSLVKGWIFGSISEELLGTVVDLGSAKEVWEKLKSFYDPVLIISHQGTYLTN
;
A
#
# COMPACT_ATOMS: atom_id res chain seq x y z
N MET A 1 4.35 -30.96 -44.41
CA MET A 1 3.58 -30.09 -43.51
C MET A 1 3.84 -30.59 -42.10
N ALA A 2 4.80 -29.99 -41.40
CA ALA A 2 5.03 -30.30 -40.00
C ALA A 2 4.05 -29.49 -39.17
N ASP A 3 3.22 -30.16 -38.39
CA ASP A 3 2.38 -29.56 -37.36
C ASP A 3 3.29 -29.09 -36.23
N SER A 4 3.64 -27.81 -36.28
CA SER A 4 4.43 -27.10 -35.27
C SER A 4 3.55 -26.80 -34.05
N SER A 5 3.07 -27.84 -33.39
CA SER A 5 2.35 -27.70 -32.12
C SER A 5 3.32 -27.20 -31.05
N ILE A 6 3.30 -25.88 -30.81
CA ILE A 6 4.01 -25.21 -29.72
C ILE A 6 3.57 -25.87 -28.41
N PRO A 7 4.51 -26.33 -27.54
CA PRO A 7 4.13 -26.94 -26.28
C PRO A 7 3.33 -25.94 -25.44
N PRO A 8 2.21 -26.36 -24.79
CA PRO A 8 1.41 -25.48 -23.96
C PRO A 8 2.28 -24.91 -22.83
N CYS A 9 2.22 -23.59 -22.64
CA CYS A 9 3.04 -22.90 -21.64
C CYS A 9 2.81 -23.48 -20.22
N PRO A 10 3.86 -23.65 -19.41
CA PRO A 10 3.71 -24.13 -18.04
C PRO A 10 2.77 -23.21 -17.23
N PRO A 11 1.89 -23.75 -16.37
CA PRO A 11 0.95 -22.96 -15.56
C PRO A 11 1.61 -21.87 -14.71
N HIS A 12 2.85 -22.12 -14.23
CA HIS A 12 3.61 -21.17 -13.43
C HIS A 12 4.08 -19.95 -14.25
N ALA A 13 4.43 -20.15 -15.52
CA ALA A 13 4.85 -19.06 -16.41
C ALA A 13 3.67 -18.12 -16.70
N LEU A 14 2.47 -18.69 -16.94
CA LEU A 14 1.24 -17.93 -17.15
C LEU A 14 0.84 -17.12 -15.91
N ALA A 15 0.97 -17.69 -14.71
CA ALA A 15 0.68 -16.99 -13.46
C ALA A 15 1.65 -15.82 -13.20
N GLN A 16 2.93 -15.99 -13.52
CA GLN A 16 3.93 -14.94 -13.37
C GLN A 16 3.70 -13.79 -14.35
N THR A 17 3.48 -14.09 -15.64
CA THR A 17 3.13 -13.08 -16.65
C THR A 17 1.85 -12.32 -16.28
N GLN A 18 0.86 -13.01 -15.71
CA GLN A 18 -0.38 -12.37 -15.29
C GLN A 18 -0.16 -11.39 -14.12
N GLU A 19 0.74 -11.70 -13.19
CA GLU A 19 1.06 -10.80 -12.08
C GLU A 19 1.89 -9.60 -12.54
N ASP A 20 2.85 -9.81 -13.45
CA ASP A 20 3.63 -8.72 -14.07
C ASP A 20 2.71 -7.72 -14.79
N LEU A 21 1.69 -8.20 -15.49
CA LEU A 21 0.69 -7.34 -16.15
C LEU A 21 -0.16 -6.55 -15.15
N LYS A 22 -0.56 -7.17 -14.03
CA LYS A 22 -1.28 -6.44 -12.98
C LYS A 22 -0.40 -5.38 -12.34
N TYR A 23 0.86 -5.71 -12.08
CA TYR A 23 1.82 -4.75 -11.55
C TYR A 23 2.00 -3.58 -12.51
N LEU A 24 2.17 -3.84 -13.81
CA LEU A 24 2.28 -2.80 -14.83
C LEU A 24 1.04 -1.89 -14.89
N TYR A 25 -0.15 -2.48 -14.79
CA TYR A 25 -1.40 -1.72 -14.75
C TYR A 25 -1.48 -0.84 -13.49
N ALA A 26 -1.11 -1.40 -12.33
CA ALA A 26 -1.03 -0.65 -11.09
C ALA A 26 0.02 0.46 -11.15
N SER A 27 1.24 0.20 -11.64
CA SER A 27 2.33 1.18 -11.69
C SER A 27 2.03 2.38 -12.58
N ASN A 28 1.17 2.21 -13.60
CA ASN A 28 0.73 3.29 -14.48
C ASN A 28 -0.46 4.09 -13.92
N THR A 29 -0.92 3.76 -12.72
CA THR A 29 -2.07 4.41 -12.10
C THR A 29 -1.70 5.77 -11.57
N ASN A 30 -2.44 6.80 -11.99
CA ASN A 30 -2.32 8.12 -11.40
C ASN A 30 -3.14 8.18 -10.10
N VAL A 31 -2.45 8.31 -8.97
CA VAL A 31 -3.04 8.35 -7.63
C VAL A 31 -4.05 9.48 -7.50
N SER A 32 -3.84 10.62 -8.15
CA SER A 32 -4.75 11.77 -8.05
C SER A 32 -6.13 11.54 -8.66
N ASN A 33 -6.29 10.50 -9.49
CA ASN A 33 -7.61 10.08 -9.99
C ASN A 33 -8.48 9.41 -8.92
N PHE A 34 -7.86 8.86 -7.88
CA PHE A 34 -8.54 8.17 -6.78
C PHE A 34 -8.51 8.99 -5.49
N VAL A 35 -7.36 9.61 -5.21
CA VAL A 35 -7.12 10.41 -4.02
C VAL A 35 -7.05 11.88 -4.40
N SER A 36 -8.17 12.58 -4.27
CA SER A 36 -8.33 13.98 -4.65
C SER A 36 -7.79 14.96 -3.60
N VAL A 37 -7.57 14.49 -2.37
CA VAL A 37 -7.06 15.33 -1.28
C VAL A 37 -5.60 15.02 -0.98
N LYS A 38 -4.84 16.07 -0.66
CA LYS A 38 -3.48 15.92 -0.16
C LYS A 38 -3.51 15.90 1.37
N LEU A 39 -3.19 14.77 2.00
CA LEU A 39 -3.21 14.65 3.47
C LEU A 39 -2.31 15.71 4.08
N SER A 40 -2.82 16.46 5.04
CA SER A 40 -2.06 17.53 5.68
C SER A 40 -2.47 17.81 7.12
N SER A 41 -3.65 17.34 7.54
CA SER A 41 -4.16 17.53 8.90
C SER A 41 -5.21 16.49 9.25
N ASP A 42 -5.61 16.47 10.51
CA ASP A 42 -6.73 15.67 11.04
C ASP A 42 -8.03 15.89 10.25
N ARG A 43 -8.30 17.14 9.82
CA ARG A 43 -9.52 17.53 9.10
C ARG A 43 -9.74 16.77 7.81
N ASN A 44 -8.67 16.36 7.12
CA ASN A 44 -8.77 15.64 5.85
C ASN A 44 -8.27 14.20 5.93
N TYR A 45 -7.89 13.72 7.11
CA TYR A 45 -7.40 12.36 7.30
C TYR A 45 -8.44 11.32 6.91
N HIS A 46 -9.67 11.38 7.44
CA HIS A 46 -10.69 10.38 7.14
C HIS A 46 -11.05 10.31 5.65
N LEU A 47 -11.09 11.47 4.97
CA LEU A 47 -11.35 11.53 3.52
C LEU A 47 -10.19 10.95 2.72
N TRP A 48 -8.95 11.31 3.07
CA TRP A 48 -7.76 10.76 2.45
C TRP A 48 -7.68 9.24 2.65
N GLU A 49 -7.90 8.76 3.87
CA GLU A 49 -7.84 7.36 4.25
C GLU A 49 -8.86 6.55 3.44
N THR A 50 -10.11 7.02 3.36
CA THR A 50 -11.18 6.36 2.61
C THR A 50 -10.84 6.29 1.11
N GLN A 51 -10.36 7.38 0.51
CA GLN A 51 -9.99 7.40 -0.91
C GLN A 51 -8.79 6.49 -1.21
N MET A 52 -7.80 6.50 -0.31
CA MET A 52 -6.62 5.65 -0.44
C MET A 52 -6.98 4.17 -0.29
N PHE A 53 -7.90 3.83 0.61
CA PHE A 53 -8.45 2.48 0.69
C PHE A 53 -9.14 2.04 -0.59
N CYS A 54 -10.00 2.88 -1.19
CA CYS A 54 -10.63 2.57 -2.48
C CYS A 54 -9.59 2.28 -3.59
N LEU A 55 -8.49 3.04 -3.63
CA LEU A 55 -7.38 2.77 -4.53
C LEU A 55 -6.77 1.40 -4.25
N LEU A 56 -6.42 1.10 -2.99
CA LEU A 56 -5.80 -0.18 -2.63
C LEU A 56 -6.70 -1.38 -2.91
N GLU A 57 -8.00 -1.29 -2.65
CA GLU A 57 -8.97 -2.35 -2.96
C GLU A 57 -9.11 -2.60 -4.45
N THR A 58 -9.08 -1.55 -5.29
CA THR A 58 -9.14 -1.67 -6.76
C THR A 58 -8.05 -2.59 -7.31
N TYR A 59 -6.86 -2.60 -6.67
CA TYR A 59 -5.73 -3.44 -7.06
C TYR A 59 -5.51 -4.64 -6.14
N ASN A 60 -6.42 -4.89 -5.19
CA ASN A 60 -6.31 -5.94 -4.17
C ASN A 60 -5.02 -5.83 -3.32
N LEU A 61 -4.56 -4.61 -3.08
CA LEU A 61 -3.32 -4.28 -2.34
C LEU A 61 -3.56 -3.85 -0.90
N HIS A 62 -4.79 -3.94 -0.41
CA HIS A 62 -5.13 -3.59 0.97
C HIS A 62 -4.28 -4.35 2.01
N GLY A 63 -3.99 -5.63 1.73
CA GLY A 63 -3.13 -6.48 2.56
C GLY A 63 -1.69 -5.97 2.76
N ILE A 64 -1.22 -5.03 1.93
CA ILE A 64 0.12 -4.43 2.05
C ILE A 64 0.21 -3.49 3.25
N VAL A 65 -0.89 -2.80 3.58
CA VAL A 65 -0.95 -1.87 4.73
C VAL A 65 -1.64 -2.50 5.93
N ASP A 66 -2.60 -3.38 5.70
CA ASP A 66 -3.33 -4.07 6.77
C ASP A 66 -3.18 -5.60 6.65
N ALA A 67 -2.38 -6.16 7.55
CA ALA A 67 -2.13 -7.60 7.58
C ALA A 67 -3.34 -8.44 8.03
N THR A 68 -4.40 -7.81 8.56
CA THR A 68 -5.66 -8.52 8.86
C THR A 68 -6.40 -8.90 7.57
N PHE A 69 -6.13 -8.19 6.47
CA PHE A 69 -6.66 -8.52 5.17
C PHE A 69 -5.86 -9.66 4.55
N ILE A 70 -6.36 -10.89 4.74
CA ILE A 70 -5.76 -12.09 4.15
C ILE A 70 -5.80 -11.94 2.63
N HIS A 71 -4.65 -11.63 2.03
CA HIS A 71 -4.52 -11.67 0.60
C HIS A 71 -4.62 -13.16 0.19
N PRO A 72 -5.57 -13.56 -0.67
CA PRO A 72 -5.77 -14.97 -1.04
C PRO A 72 -4.61 -15.56 -1.88
N ARG A 73 -3.52 -14.82 -2.04
CA ARG A 73 -2.39 -15.11 -2.90
C ARG A 73 -1.12 -15.04 -2.04
N THR A 74 -0.40 -16.15 -1.93
CA THR A 74 1.01 -16.11 -1.54
C THR A 74 1.77 -15.46 -2.68
N LEU A 75 2.06 -14.16 -2.56
CA LEU A 75 2.94 -13.48 -3.50
C LEU A 75 4.36 -13.98 -3.30
N ASN A 76 5.13 -14.07 -4.40
CA ASN A 76 6.56 -14.29 -4.28
C ASN A 76 7.17 -13.08 -3.54
N PRO A 77 8.20 -13.26 -2.69
CA PRO A 77 8.79 -12.17 -1.90
C PRO A 77 9.24 -10.97 -2.73
N GLU A 78 9.70 -11.21 -3.97
CA GLU A 78 10.10 -10.15 -4.89
C GLU A 78 8.91 -9.29 -5.36
N ILE A 79 7.79 -9.93 -5.67
CA ILE A 79 6.55 -9.26 -6.10
C ILE A 79 5.94 -8.49 -4.92
N GLU A 80 5.97 -9.06 -3.71
CA GLU A 80 5.54 -8.38 -2.50
C GLU A 80 6.35 -7.10 -2.26
N LYS A 81 7.67 -7.16 -2.43
CA LYS A 81 8.55 -5.99 -2.32
C LYS A 81 8.23 -4.92 -3.37
N GLN A 82 7.90 -5.32 -4.60
CA GLN A 82 7.49 -4.39 -5.65
C GLN A 82 6.18 -3.67 -5.28
N TYR A 83 5.15 -4.42 -4.88
CA TYR A 83 3.88 -3.82 -4.45
C TYR A 83 4.01 -2.97 -3.19
N ASN A 84 4.85 -3.37 -2.23
CA ASN A 84 5.17 -2.56 -1.07
C ASN A 84 5.76 -1.20 -1.48
N SER A 85 6.72 -1.21 -2.40
CA SER A 85 7.32 0.02 -2.93
C SER A 85 6.31 0.89 -3.69
N LEU A 86 5.44 0.25 -4.48
CA LEU A 86 4.39 0.94 -5.23
C LEU A 86 3.39 1.65 -4.31
N VAL A 87 2.85 0.93 -3.32
CA VAL A 87 1.89 1.50 -2.35
C VAL A 87 2.54 2.62 -1.56
N LYS A 88 3.80 2.46 -1.15
CA LYS A 88 4.56 3.52 -0.48
C LYS A 88 4.68 4.76 -1.36
N GLY A 89 4.98 4.59 -2.64
CA GLY A 89 5.00 5.67 -3.62
C GLY A 89 3.64 6.37 -3.78
N TRP A 90 2.54 5.62 -3.76
CA TRP A 90 1.20 6.20 -3.79
C TRP A 90 0.88 7.02 -2.54
N ILE A 91 1.24 6.51 -1.36
CA ILE A 91 1.08 7.26 -0.11
C ILE A 91 1.88 8.56 -0.20
N PHE A 92 3.16 8.49 -0.58
CA PHE A 92 4.02 9.69 -0.70
C PHE A 92 3.47 10.73 -1.68
N GLY A 93 2.93 10.29 -2.82
CA GLY A 93 2.30 11.19 -3.80
C GLY A 93 1.03 11.88 -3.31
N SER A 94 0.40 11.36 -2.25
CA SER A 94 -0.89 11.83 -1.73
C SER A 94 -0.82 12.59 -0.40
N ILE A 95 0.37 12.76 0.18
CA ILE A 95 0.57 13.47 1.46
C ILE A 95 1.34 14.78 1.28
N SER A 96 1.22 15.70 2.25
CA SER A 96 1.98 16.95 2.30
C SER A 96 3.48 16.70 2.47
N GLU A 97 4.30 17.66 2.07
CA GLU A 97 5.76 17.59 2.23
C GLU A 97 6.17 17.50 3.70
N GLU A 98 5.44 18.19 4.59
CA GLU A 98 5.62 18.12 6.04
C GLU A 98 5.46 16.68 6.55
N LEU A 99 4.36 16.01 6.20
CA LEU A 99 4.14 14.62 6.60
C LEU A 99 5.14 13.68 5.95
N LEU A 100 5.48 13.90 4.67
CA LEU A 100 6.47 13.11 3.95
C LEU A 100 7.81 13.11 4.68
N GLY A 101 8.27 14.27 5.16
CA GLY A 101 9.50 14.38 5.95
C GLY A 101 9.51 13.53 7.23
N THR A 102 8.34 13.19 7.78
CA THR A 102 8.23 12.35 8.99
C THR A 102 8.22 10.85 8.72
N VAL A 103 7.87 10.42 7.49
CA VAL A 103 7.66 9.00 7.16
C VAL A 103 8.59 8.48 6.07
N VAL A 104 9.39 9.33 5.43
CA VAL A 104 10.24 8.97 4.27
C VAL A 104 11.21 7.82 4.58
N ASP A 105 11.77 7.79 5.78
CA ASP A 105 12.78 6.82 6.21
C ASP A 105 12.22 5.45 6.62
N LEU A 106 10.90 5.29 6.68
CA LEU A 106 10.26 4.03 7.09
C LEU A 106 10.42 2.96 6.01
N GLY A 107 10.68 1.71 6.38
CA GLY A 107 11.10 0.66 5.43
C GLY A 107 9.98 0.16 4.52
N SER A 108 8.73 0.19 4.99
CA SER A 108 7.59 -0.44 4.33
C SER A 108 6.36 0.47 4.24
N ALA A 109 5.51 0.20 3.25
CA ALA A 109 4.20 0.86 3.12
C ALA A 109 3.34 0.73 4.39
N LYS A 110 3.37 -0.44 5.05
CA LYS A 110 2.68 -0.69 6.31
C LYS A 110 3.17 0.24 7.42
N GLU A 111 4.47 0.36 7.61
CA GLU A 111 5.03 1.26 8.63
C GLU A 111 4.63 2.72 8.37
N VAL A 112 4.68 3.15 7.10
CA VAL A 112 4.22 4.49 6.70
C VAL A 112 2.75 4.69 7.04
N TRP A 113 1.89 3.74 6.66
CA TRP A 113 0.46 3.78 6.91
C TRP A 113 0.12 3.88 8.40
N GLU A 114 0.69 2.99 9.21
CA GLU A 114 0.50 2.96 10.66
C GLU A 114 1.03 4.23 11.34
N LYS A 115 2.17 4.76 10.88
CA LYS A 115 2.70 6.01 11.40
C LYS A 115 1.76 7.17 11.13
N LEU A 116 1.24 7.29 9.92
CA LEU A 116 0.25 8.32 9.57
C LEU A 116 -1.02 8.16 10.41
N LYS A 117 -1.55 6.95 10.53
CA LYS A 117 -2.71 6.64 11.38
C LYS A 117 -2.49 7.05 12.83
N SER A 118 -1.30 6.80 13.38
CA SER A 118 -0.96 7.15 14.76
C SER A 118 -0.99 8.66 15.06
N PHE A 119 -0.86 9.53 14.05
CA PHE A 119 -1.00 10.97 14.24
C PHE A 119 -2.45 11.42 14.44
N TYR A 120 -3.40 10.60 13.98
CA TYR A 120 -4.82 10.96 13.92
C TYR A 120 -5.73 10.04 14.75
N ASP A 121 -5.22 8.88 15.19
CA ASP A 121 -5.91 7.97 16.08
C ASP A 121 -5.65 8.32 17.56
N PRO A 122 -6.66 8.78 18.33
CA PRO A 122 -6.49 9.11 19.74
C PRO A 122 -6.13 7.91 20.64
N VAL A 123 -6.36 6.67 20.20
CA VAL A 123 -6.10 5.47 21.02
C VAL A 123 -4.61 5.15 21.16
N LEU A 124 -3.77 5.48 20.16
CA LEU A 124 -2.33 5.20 20.19
C LEU A 124 -1.51 6.25 20.97
N ILE A 125 -2.06 7.44 21.18
CA ILE A 125 -1.40 8.53 21.92
C ILE A 125 -1.38 8.24 23.43
N ILE A 126 -2.37 7.52 23.95
CA ILE A 126 -2.51 7.24 25.39
C ILE A 126 -1.50 6.18 25.87
N SER A 127 -1.02 5.30 24.99
CA SER A 127 -0.05 4.24 25.33
C SER A 127 1.39 4.72 25.58
N HIS A 128 1.75 5.96 25.20
CA HIS A 128 3.11 6.49 25.42
C HIS A 128 3.25 7.51 26.56
N GLN A 129 2.16 7.93 27.21
CA GLN A 129 2.18 8.94 28.29
C GLN A 129 1.70 8.40 29.66
N GLY A 130 1.49 7.08 29.78
CA GLY A 130 0.88 6.45 30.96
C GLY A 130 1.80 5.90 32.05
N THR A 131 3.10 6.25 32.11
CA THR A 131 4.03 5.68 33.12
C THR A 131 4.82 6.69 33.96
N TYR A 132 4.36 7.94 34.09
CA TYR A 132 5.04 8.92 34.95
C TYR A 132 4.10 9.63 35.91
N LEU A 133 3.28 8.92 36.70
CA LEU A 133 2.76 9.44 37.97
C LEU A 133 2.39 8.30 38.94
N THR A 134 3.40 7.72 39.60
CA THR A 134 3.26 7.12 40.94
C THR A 134 4.62 7.18 41.65
N ASN A 135 4.90 8.28 42.34
CA ASN A 135 5.29 8.35 43.76
C ASN A 135 5.66 9.78 44.15
#